data_AF-A0A970V9I1-F1
#
_entry.id   AF-A0A970V9I1-F1
#
_cell.length_a   1.000
_cell.length_b   1.000
_cell.length_c   1.000
_cell.angle_alpha   90.00
_cell.angle_beta   90.00
_cell.angle_gamma   90.00
#
_symmetry.space_group_name_H-M   'P 1'
#
loop_
_entity.id
_entity.type
_entity.pdbx_description
1 polymer ?
#
loop_
_entity_poly.entity_id
_entity_poly.type
_entity_poly.pdbx_seq_one_letter_code
_entity_poly.pdbx_strand_id
1 'polypeptide(L)' 'MWRASRLLAAALAYAVTLVAVAVAAILAVLILAGPHGGLLPSWTKPFVLALGWLAVLILPAWLVRWVWGRLQQS' A
#
# COMPACT_ATOMS: atom_id res chain seq x y z
N MET A 1 -7.17 22.55 20.45
CA MET A 1 -6.14 21.49 20.60
C MET A 1 -6.55 20.13 19.99
N TRP A 2 -7.83 19.75 20.00
CA TRP A 2 -8.34 18.49 19.44
C TRP A 2 -8.17 18.27 17.92
N ARG A 3 -8.03 19.34 17.13
CA ARG A 3 -7.83 19.23 15.67
C ARG A 3 -6.39 18.83 15.32
N ALA A 4 -5.42 19.30 16.09
CA ALA A 4 -3.99 19.03 15.84
C ALA A 4 -3.65 17.57 16.13
N SER A 5 -4.18 17.00 17.21
CA SER A 5 -4.00 15.58 17.54
C SER A 5 -4.62 14.65 16.49
N ARG A 6 -5.78 14.99 15.92
CA ARG A 6 -6.39 14.23 14.82
C ARG A 6 -5.55 14.26 13.53
N LEU A 7 -4.99 15.41 13.18
CA LEU A 7 -4.11 15.53 12.02
C LEU A 7 -2.82 14.74 12.20
N LEU A 8 -2.24 14.76 13.41
CA LEU A 8 -1.05 13.98 13.75
C LEU A 8 -1.31 12.48 13.69
N ALA A 9 -2.45 12.02 14.24
CA ALA A 9 -2.85 10.62 14.16
C ALA A 9 -3.08 10.15 12.71
N ALA A 10 -3.71 10.99 11.88
CA ALA A 10 -3.91 10.69 10.46
C ALA A 10 -2.58 10.65 9.69
N ALA A 11 -1.67 11.59 9.95
CA ALA A 11 -0.35 11.62 9.33
C ALA A 11 0.50 10.40 9.72
N LEU A 12 0.48 10.01 10.99
CA LEU A 12 1.14 8.78 11.48
C LEU A 12 0.54 7.53 10.85
N ALA A 13 -0.78 7.41 10.82
CA ALA A 13 -1.45 6.30 10.15
C ALA A 13 -1.05 6.22 8.67
N TYR A 14 -1.06 7.37 7.97
CA TYR A 14 -0.62 7.45 6.58
C TYR A 14 0.84 7.00 6.40
N ALA A 15 1.76 7.49 7.24
CA ALA A 15 3.17 7.12 7.19
C ALA A 15 3.37 5.61 7.42
N VAL A 16 2.71 5.03 8.42
CA VAL A 16 2.77 3.59 8.71
C VAL A 16 2.23 2.77 7.53
N THR A 17 1.14 3.23 6.90
CA THR A 17 0.59 2.58 5.69
C THR A 17 1.59 2.59 4.55
N LEU A 18 2.23 3.74 4.34
CA LEU A 18 3.17 3.95 3.26
C LEU A 18 4.41 3.06 3.44
N VAL A 19 4.90 2.93 4.68
CA VAL A 19 5.96 1.98 5.03
C VAL A 19 5.52 0.53 4.78
N ALA A 20 4.33 0.14 5.22
CA ALA A 20 3.82 -1.22 5.02
C ALA A 20 3.65 -1.56 3.52
N VAL A 21 3.12 -0.64 2.72
CA VAL A 21 3.00 -0.78 1.26
C VAL A 21 4.37 -0.86 0.61
N ALA A 22 5.33 -0.03 1.02
CA ALA A 22 6.70 -0.06 0.50
C ALA A 22 7.38 -1.41 0.78
N VAL A 23 7.28 -1.92 2.01
CA VAL A 23 7.83 -3.25 2.37
C VAL A 23 7.15 -4.35 1.57
N ALA A 24 5.82 -4.33 1.46
CA ALA A 24 5.08 -5.33 0.68
C ALA A 24 5.45 -5.28 -0.82
N ALA A 25 5.62 -4.08 -1.39
CA ALA A 25 6.05 -3.90 -2.77
C ALA A 25 7.48 -4.42 -2.98
N ILE A 26 8.41 -4.14 -2.06
CA ILE A 26 9.79 -4.64 -2.12
C ILE A 26 9.80 -6.18 -2.06
N LEU A 27 9.03 -6.78 -1.15
CA LEU A 27 8.92 -8.24 -1.05
C LEU A 27 8.28 -8.84 -2.31
N ALA A 28 7.20 -8.23 -2.81
CA ALA A 28 6.56 -8.67 -4.06
C ALA A 28 7.56 -8.62 -5.22
N VAL A 29 8.32 -7.52 -5.37
CA VAL A 29 9.36 -7.40 -6.40
C VAL A 29 10.46 -8.42 -6.18
N LEU A 30 10.97 -8.63 -4.96
CA LEU A 30 12.01 -9.63 -4.70
C LEU A 30 11.56 -11.06 -4.99
N ILE A 31 10.32 -11.41 -4.67
CA ILE A 31 9.76 -12.74 -4.96
C ILE A 31 9.57 -12.90 -6.47
N LEU A 32 9.02 -11.88 -7.13
CA LEU A 32 8.67 -11.94 -8.54
C LEU A 32 9.89 -11.79 -9.47
N ALA A 33 10.85 -10.96 -9.07
CA ALA A 33 12.11 -10.68 -9.76
C ALA A 33 13.29 -11.49 -9.19
N GLY A 34 13.04 -12.42 -8.26
CA GLY A 34 14.02 -13.41 -7.79
C GLY A 34 14.54 -14.29 -8.94
N PRO A 35 15.17 -15.46 -8.68
CA PRO A 35 15.82 -16.28 -9.72
C PRO A 35 14.87 -16.80 -10.84
N HIS A 36 13.60 -16.42 -10.79
CA HIS A 36 12.51 -16.75 -11.68
C HIS A 36 12.12 -15.58 -12.60
N GLY A 37 12.89 -14.49 -12.65
CA GLY A 37 12.68 -13.38 -13.60
C GLY A 37 12.65 -13.81 -15.08
N GLY A 38 13.17 -15.01 -15.39
CA GLY A 38 13.04 -15.69 -16.68
C GLY A 38 11.91 -16.72 -16.81
N LEU A 39 11.22 -17.06 -15.72
CA LEU A 39 10.13 -18.06 -15.67
C LEU A 39 8.74 -17.45 -15.88
N LEU A 40 8.57 -16.14 -15.65
CA LEU A 40 7.31 -15.46 -15.92
C LEU A 40 7.12 -15.27 -17.43
N PRO A 41 6.05 -15.86 -18.00
CA PRO A 41 5.77 -15.68 -19.42
C PRO A 41 5.60 -14.19 -19.74
N SER A 42 6.14 -13.73 -20.87
CA SER A 42 6.14 -12.32 -21.27
C SER A 42 4.75 -11.66 -21.27
N TRP A 43 3.69 -12.45 -21.44
CA TRP A 43 2.29 -12.01 -21.45
C TRP A 43 1.70 -11.70 -20.06
N THR A 44 2.29 -12.21 -18.96
CA THR A 44 1.81 -11.93 -17.60
C THR A 44 2.44 -10.68 -16.98
N LYS A 45 3.59 -10.24 -17.50
CA LYS A 45 4.27 -8.99 -17.09
C LYS A 45 3.35 -7.76 -16.99
N PRO A 46 2.53 -7.42 -18.01
CA PRO A 46 1.65 -6.25 -17.92
C PRO A 46 0.57 -6.39 -16.84
N PHE A 47 0.05 -7.60 -16.61
CA PHE A 47 -0.94 -7.85 -15.56
C PHE A 47 -0.36 -7.68 -14.17
N VAL A 48 0.85 -8.19 -13.92
CA VAL A 48 1.47 -8.04 -12.61
C VAL A 48 1.86 -6.58 -12.35
N LEU A 49 2.30 -5.86 -13.39
CA LEU A 49 2.56 -4.43 -13.29
C LEU A 49 1.29 -3.65 -12.95
N ALA A 50 0.18 -3.96 -13.64
CA ALA A 50 -1.12 -3.34 -13.38
C ALA A 50 -1.63 -3.64 -11.96
N LEU A 51 -1.51 -4.89 -11.49
CA LEU A 51 -1.87 -5.30 -10.13
C LEU A 51 -1.00 -4.63 -9.08
N GLY A 52 0.30 -4.49 -9.31
CA GLY A 52 1.21 -3.77 -8.43
C GLY A 52 0.81 -2.31 -8.26
N TRP A 53 0.53 -1.61 -9.36
CA TRP A 53 0.01 -0.24 -9.33
C TRP A 53 -1.36 -0.14 -8.66
N LEU A 54 -2.25 -1.10 -8.91
CA LEU A 54 -3.55 -1.16 -8.26
C LEU A 54 -3.40 -1.28 -6.74
N ALA A 55 -2.50 -2.16 -6.28
CA ALA A 55 -2.22 -2.33 -4.86
C ALA A 55 -1.66 -1.05 -4.24
N VAL A 56 -0.69 -0.41 -4.91
CA VAL A 56 -0.09 0.86 -4.45
C VAL A 56 -1.11 1.99 -4.34
N LEU A 57 -2.13 2.03 -5.21
CA LEU A 57 -3.16 3.08 -5.19
C LEU A 57 -4.33 2.74 -4.24
N ILE A 58 -4.80 1.50 -4.26
CA ILE A 58 -6.02 1.09 -3.53
C ILE A 58 -5.75 0.92 -2.04
N LEU A 59 -4.63 0.29 -1.63
CA LEU A 59 -4.33 0.08 -0.20
C LEU A 59 -4.32 1.39 0.61
N PRO A 60 -3.60 2.45 0.21
CA PRO A 60 -3.59 3.69 0.97
C PRO A 60 -4.97 4.36 0.99
N ALA A 61 -5.70 4.35 -0.12
CA ALA A 61 -7.06 4.91 -0.17
C ALA A 61 -8.03 4.16 0.76
N TRP A 62 -7.94 2.83 0.80
CA TRP A 62 -8.78 1.99 1.64
C TRP A 62 -8.46 2.19 3.13
N LEU A 63 -7.18 2.27 3.49
CA LEU A 63 -6.79 2.49 4.88
C LEU A 63 -7.17 3.88 5.38
N VAL A 64 -7.01 4.92 4.56
CA VAL A 64 -7.46 6.28 4.91
C VAL A 64 -8.97 6.30 5.19
N ARG A 65 -9.78 5.64 4.35
CA ARG A 65 -11.23 5.52 4.61
C ARG A 65 -11.52 4.78 5.92
N TRP A 66 -10.77 3.71 6.22
CA TRP A 66 -11.00 2.92 7.42
C TRP A 66 -10.64 3.68 8.71
N VAL A 67 -9.50 4.38 8.71
CA VAL A 67 -9.06 5.24 9.83
C VAL A 67 -10.02 6.40 10.03
N TRP A 68 -10.48 7.04 8.94
CA TRP A 68 -11.46 8.11 9.02
C TRP A 68 -12.79 7.63 9.60
N GLY A 69 -13.26 6.45 9.18
CA GLY A 69 -14.49 5.84 9.70
C GLY A 69 -14.40 5.52 11.21
N ARG A 70 -13.27 4.98 11.67
CA ARG A 70 -13.02 4.72 13.10
C ARG A 70 -13.02 6.01 13.93
N LEU A 71 -12.43 7.09 13.41
CA LEU A 71 -12.38 8.41 14.05
C LEU A 71 -13.73 9.16 14.08
N GLN A 72 -14.72 8.76 13.28
CA GLN A 72 -16.08 9.30 13.35
C GLN A 72 -16.95 8.58 14.38
N GLN A 73 -16.54 7.38 14.81
CA GLN A 73 -17.27 6.55 15.77
C GLN A 73 -16.77 6.72 17.22
N SER A 74 -15.64 7.41 17.44
CA SER A 74 -15.13 7.82 18.76
C SER A 74 -15.41 9.29 19.03
#